data_AF-A0A142VBF2-F1
#
_entry.id   AF-A0A142VBF2-F1
#
_cell.length_a   1.000
_cell.length_b   1.000
_cell.length_c   1.000
_cell.angle_alpha   90.00
_cell.angle_beta   90.00
_cell.angle_gamma   90.00
#
_symmetry.space_group_name_H-M   'P 1'
#
loop_
_entity.id
_entity.type
_entity.pdbx_description
1 polymer ?
#
loop_
_entity_poly.entity_id
_entity_poly.type
_entity_poly.pdbx_seq_one_letter_code
_entity_poly.pdbx_strand_id
1 'polypeptide(L)'
;MSITTLKNCRLLIPGVLILFLVIIFIQDDFSGLFKIIQSLHGINVQDILVVGLTILFGVIYHAGSFRDLLWNQYHKRVKDNIKEELLRPFMNEFDDNQQSIIKSGNKLMNIFYSFIDNDRSLSEKANRVRFNGLIWTSSVDATIIAAFGSFIFLIRFIVNKDGYAICMCIILVVLSLFCWYLVELTTRKHIALSNEQLEAIIQLHRSDLGEKIRVLI
;
A
#
# COMPACT_ATOMS: atom_id res chain seq x y z
N MET A 1 9.39 -12.04 3.84
CA MET A 1 8.38 -12.29 2.78
C MET A 1 9.04 -12.10 1.43
N SER A 2 8.85 -13.04 0.49
CA SER A 2 9.44 -12.93 -0.85
C SER A 2 8.82 -11.77 -1.64
N ILE A 3 9.57 -11.22 -2.61
CA ILE A 3 9.07 -10.15 -3.49
C ILE A 3 7.91 -10.67 -4.35
N THR A 4 7.99 -11.91 -4.84
CA THR A 4 6.93 -12.53 -5.64
C THR A 4 5.63 -12.65 -4.84
N THR A 5 5.72 -13.11 -3.60
CA THR A 5 4.56 -13.17 -2.68
C THR A 5 3.96 -11.78 -2.49
N LEU A 6 4.78 -10.74 -2.28
CA LEU A 6 4.31 -9.36 -2.13
C LEU A 6 3.52 -8.88 -3.35
N LYS A 7 4.05 -9.12 -4.56
CA LYS A 7 3.39 -8.71 -5.81
C LYS A 7 2.05 -9.41 -5.99
N ASN A 8 2.00 -10.72 -5.75
CA ASN A 8 0.77 -11.50 -5.87
C ASN A 8 -0.28 -11.04 -4.85
N CYS A 9 0.09 -10.80 -3.59
CA CYS A 9 -0.83 -10.28 -2.58
C CYS A 9 -1.36 -8.89 -2.95
N ARG A 10 -0.51 -7.99 -3.49
CA ARG A 10 -0.92 -6.64 -3.91
C ARG A 10 -1.87 -6.60 -5.11
N LEU A 11 -1.96 -7.70 -5.87
CA LEU A 11 -2.93 -7.90 -6.95
C LEU A 11 -4.22 -8.52 -6.40
N LEU A 12 -4.09 -9.57 -5.58
CA LEU A 12 -5.23 -10.34 -5.08
C LEU A 12 -6.09 -9.57 -4.07
N ILE A 13 -5.47 -8.83 -3.15
CA ILE A 13 -6.19 -8.11 -2.08
C ILE A 13 -7.25 -7.15 -2.63
N PRO A 14 -6.94 -6.20 -3.55
CA PRO A 14 -7.99 -5.33 -4.10
C PRO A 14 -9.07 -6.14 -4.83
N GLY A 15 -8.71 -7.22 -5.52
CA GLY A 15 -9.67 -8.11 -6.17
C GLY A 15 -10.65 -8.76 -5.20
N VAL A 16 -10.15 -9.26 -4.06
CA VAL A 16 -10.98 -9.86 -3.00
C VAL A 16 -11.90 -8.82 -2.39
N LEU A 17 -11.39 -7.62 -2.12
CA LEU A 17 -12.18 -6.51 -1.56
C LEU A 17 -13.31 -6.08 -2.49
N ILE A 18 -13.04 -5.96 -3.81
CA ILE A 18 -14.06 -5.63 -4.81
C ILE A 18 -15.10 -6.75 -4.90
N LEU A 19 -14.67 -8.02 -4.95
CA LEU A 19 -15.60 -9.13 -5.01
C LEU A 19 -16.52 -9.15 -3.79
N PHE A 20 -15.97 -8.93 -2.59
CA PHE A 20 -16.75 -8.83 -1.36
C PHE A 20 -17.76 -7.68 -1.42
N LEU A 21 -17.35 -6.52 -1.93
CA LEU A 21 -18.25 -5.39 -2.14
C LEU A 21 -19.39 -5.71 -3.12
N VAL A 22 -19.11 -6.43 -4.22
CA VAL A 22 -20.13 -6.87 -5.18
C VAL A 22 -21.13 -7.83 -4.53
N ILE A 23 -20.65 -8.80 -3.75
CA ILE A 23 -21.50 -9.77 -3.05
C ILE A 23 -22.47 -9.03 -2.11
N ILE A 24 -21.96 -8.08 -1.35
CA ILE A 24 -22.76 -7.25 -0.44
C ILE A 24 -23.75 -6.38 -1.22
N PHE A 25 -23.32 -5.79 -2.33
CA PHE A 25 -24.16 -4.91 -3.13
C PHE A 25 -25.39 -5.60 -3.73
N ILE A 26 -25.30 -6.89 -4.05
CA ILE A 26 -26.43 -7.66 -4.62
C ILE A 26 -27.47 -8.03 -3.56
N GLN A 27 -27.14 -7.98 -2.27
CA GLN A 27 -28.10 -8.33 -1.22
C GLN A 27 -29.11 -7.21 -0.96
N ASP A 28 -30.32 -7.59 -0.57
CA ASP A 28 -31.39 -6.65 -0.20
C ASP A 28 -31.50 -6.42 1.31
N ASP A 29 -30.94 -7.32 2.11
CA ASP A 29 -30.96 -7.23 3.55
C ASP A 29 -29.74 -7.90 4.20
N PHE A 30 -29.62 -7.74 5.52
CA PHE A 30 -28.59 -8.41 6.31
C PHE A 30 -28.81 -9.93 6.42
N SER A 31 -30.04 -10.42 6.18
CA SER A 31 -30.34 -11.85 6.26
C SER A 31 -29.71 -12.63 5.09
N GLY A 32 -29.75 -12.07 3.88
CA GLY A 32 -29.08 -12.59 2.69
C GLY A 32 -27.55 -12.68 2.88
N LEU A 33 -26.94 -11.65 3.48
CA LEU A 33 -25.53 -11.68 3.84
C LEU A 33 -25.20 -12.84 4.78
N PHE A 34 -25.99 -13.04 5.84
CA PHE A 34 -25.75 -14.10 6.81
C PHE A 34 -25.88 -15.50 6.19
N LYS A 35 -26.88 -15.70 5.31
CA LYS A 35 -27.05 -16.95 4.55
C LYS A 35 -25.87 -17.25 3.65
N ILE A 36 -25.32 -16.24 2.97
CA ILE A 36 -24.10 -16.42 2.17
C ILE A 36 -22.95 -16.83 3.07
N ILE A 37 -22.67 -16.11 4.16
CA ILE A 37 -21.57 -16.44 5.09
C ILE A 37 -21.70 -17.87 5.62
N GLN A 38 -22.92 -18.31 5.91
CA GLN A 38 -23.19 -19.69 6.33
C GLN A 38 -22.96 -20.70 5.20
N SER A 39 -23.31 -20.36 3.96
CA SER A 39 -23.00 -21.16 2.76
C SER A 39 -21.50 -21.18 2.42
N LEU A 40 -20.75 -20.13 2.77
CA LEU A 40 -19.31 -20.06 2.51
C LEU A 40 -18.51 -21.10 3.32
N HIS A 41 -19.08 -21.65 4.41
CA HIS A 41 -18.45 -22.75 5.18
C HIS A 41 -18.27 -24.05 4.37
N GLY A 42 -18.92 -24.17 3.21
CA GLY A 42 -18.82 -25.33 2.32
C GLY A 42 -18.04 -25.09 1.02
N ILE A 43 -17.34 -23.95 0.86
CA ILE A 43 -16.63 -23.67 -0.40
C ILE A 43 -15.47 -24.63 -0.58
N ASN A 44 -15.56 -25.42 -1.65
CA ASN A 44 -14.44 -26.15 -2.19
C ASN A 44 -13.64 -25.20 -3.09
N VAL A 45 -12.31 -25.37 -3.17
CA VAL A 45 -11.39 -24.55 -3.99
C VAL A 45 -11.68 -24.66 -5.51
N GLN A 46 -12.72 -25.40 -5.90
CA GLN A 46 -13.18 -25.65 -7.27
C GLN A 46 -14.13 -24.58 -7.85
N ASP A 47 -14.48 -23.53 -7.12
CA ASP A 47 -15.20 -22.38 -7.68
C ASP A 47 -14.25 -21.50 -8.50
N ILE A 48 -13.80 -22.04 -9.64
CA ILE A 48 -12.91 -21.41 -10.63
C ILE A 48 -13.44 -20.01 -11.01
N LEU A 49 -14.77 -19.82 -10.99
CA LEU A 49 -15.41 -18.54 -11.23
C LEU A 49 -15.07 -17.49 -10.17
N VAL A 50 -15.09 -17.83 -8.88
CA VAL A 50 -14.78 -16.91 -7.77
C VAL A 50 -13.32 -16.47 -7.83
N VAL A 51 -12.41 -17.42 -8.06
CA VAL A 51 -10.98 -17.14 -8.21
C VAL A 51 -10.74 -16.30 -9.47
N GLY A 52 -11.37 -16.66 -10.59
CA GLY A 52 -11.27 -15.93 -11.85
C GLY A 52 -11.75 -14.48 -11.75
N LEU A 53 -12.91 -14.25 -11.12
CA LEU A 53 -13.44 -12.90 -10.88
C LEU A 53 -12.55 -12.08 -9.95
N THR A 54 -12.01 -12.69 -8.89
CA THR A 54 -11.06 -12.03 -7.98
C THR A 54 -9.84 -11.52 -8.75
N ILE A 55 -9.23 -12.37 -9.58
CA ILE A 55 -8.07 -12.00 -10.39
C ILE A 55 -8.45 -10.90 -11.39
N LEU A 56 -9.59 -11.04 -12.07
CA LEU A 56 -10.07 -10.06 -13.04
C LEU A 56 -10.23 -8.67 -12.39
N PHE A 57 -10.91 -8.58 -11.25
CA PHE A 57 -11.07 -7.31 -10.54
C PHE A 57 -9.73 -6.75 -10.04
N GLY A 58 -8.84 -7.60 -9.53
CA GLY A 58 -7.50 -7.20 -9.15
C GLY A 58 -6.71 -6.60 -10.31
N VAL A 59 -6.80 -7.20 -11.50
CA VAL A 59 -6.14 -6.72 -12.72
C VAL A 59 -6.74 -5.39 -13.17
N ILE A 60 -8.07 -5.26 -13.23
CA ILE A 60 -8.74 -4.01 -13.59
C ILE A 60 -8.34 -2.88 -12.62
N TYR A 61 -8.35 -3.17 -11.32
CA TYR A 61 -7.95 -2.21 -10.30
C TYR A 61 -6.49 -1.76 -10.47
N HIS A 62 -5.60 -2.72 -10.74
CA HIS A 62 -4.19 -2.43 -10.97
C HIS A 62 -3.95 -1.64 -12.25
N ALA A 63 -4.62 -1.98 -13.35
CA ALA A 63 -4.50 -1.32 -14.64
C ALA A 63 -5.03 0.12 -14.62
N GLY A 64 -6.06 0.40 -13.82
CA GLY A 64 -6.62 1.75 -13.68
C GLY A 64 -5.82 2.69 -12.77
N SER A 65 -4.72 2.25 -12.16
CA SER A 65 -3.90 3.05 -11.22
C SER A 65 -4.70 3.70 -10.09
N PHE A 66 -5.84 3.13 -9.68
CA PHE A 66 -6.72 3.76 -8.69
C PHE A 66 -6.02 4.01 -7.35
N ARG A 67 -5.09 3.13 -6.97
CA ARG A 67 -4.25 3.27 -5.77
C ARG A 67 -3.53 4.62 -5.72
N ASP A 68 -3.10 5.15 -6.86
CA ASP A 68 -2.28 6.36 -6.97
C ASP A 68 -3.02 7.63 -6.50
N LEU A 69 -4.36 7.59 -6.47
CA LEU A 69 -5.20 8.68 -5.96
C LEU A 69 -4.85 9.06 -4.51
N LEU A 70 -4.51 8.07 -3.68
CA LEU A 70 -4.14 8.30 -2.27
C LEU A 70 -2.65 8.01 -2.04
N TRP A 71 -2.09 7.00 -2.71
CA TRP A 71 -0.74 6.49 -2.46
C TRP A 71 0.38 7.51 -2.66
N ASN A 72 0.27 8.37 -3.68
CA ASN A 72 1.36 9.23 -4.11
C ASN A 72 1.86 10.16 -3.00
N GLN A 73 0.95 10.72 -2.18
CA GLN A 73 1.31 11.61 -1.09
C GLN A 73 2.14 10.88 -0.01
N TYR A 74 1.66 9.72 0.44
CA TYR A 74 2.33 8.95 1.49
C TYR A 74 3.65 8.34 1.00
N HIS A 75 3.66 7.84 -0.24
CA HIS A 75 4.87 7.31 -0.85
C HIS A 75 5.94 8.39 -1.03
N LYS A 76 5.55 9.59 -1.46
CA LYS A 76 6.45 10.75 -1.55
C LYS A 76 7.06 11.08 -0.20
N ARG A 77 6.24 11.15 0.87
CA ARG A 77 6.73 11.40 2.24
C ARG A 77 7.80 10.40 2.69
N VAL A 78 7.62 9.11 2.40
CA VAL A 78 8.62 8.08 2.71
C VAL A 78 9.90 8.27 1.87
N LYS A 79 9.76 8.51 0.57
CA LYS A 79 10.91 8.73 -0.32
C LYS A 79 11.72 9.95 0.09
N ASP A 80 11.04 11.05 0.40
CA ASP A 80 11.69 12.30 0.77
C ASP A 80 12.43 12.14 2.11
N ASN A 81 11.83 11.44 3.08
CA ASN A 81 12.53 11.09 4.32
C ASN A 81 13.79 10.25 4.06
N ILE A 82 13.70 9.21 3.22
CA ILE A 82 14.87 8.37 2.90
C ILE A 82 15.98 9.20 2.28
N LYS A 83 15.64 10.06 1.30
CA LYS A 83 16.61 10.95 0.64
C LYS A 83 17.28 11.91 1.61
N GLU A 84 16.50 12.52 2.51
CA GLU A 84 17.00 13.44 3.52
C GLU A 84 17.99 12.74 4.45
N GLU A 85 17.58 11.62 5.03
CA GLU A 85 18.39 10.87 5.99
C GLU A 85 19.66 10.27 5.35
N LEU A 86 19.60 9.86 4.08
CA LEU A 86 20.78 9.34 3.36
C LEU A 86 21.82 10.43 3.08
N LEU A 87 21.38 11.67 2.79
CA LEU A 87 22.26 12.80 2.51
C LEU A 87 22.77 13.50 3.78
N ARG A 88 22.01 13.43 4.88
CA ARG A 88 22.28 14.13 6.14
C ARG A 88 23.76 14.08 6.60
N PRO A 89 24.48 12.94 6.54
CA PRO A 89 25.88 12.87 6.98
C PRO A 89 26.87 13.66 6.11
N PHE A 90 26.48 14.06 4.90
CA PHE A 90 27.32 14.68 3.89
C PHE A 90 26.84 16.09 3.49
N MET A 91 25.84 16.65 4.19
CA MET A 91 25.26 17.95 3.83
C MET A 91 26.29 19.08 3.80
N ASN A 92 27.32 19.03 4.66
CA ASN A 92 28.37 20.04 4.70
C ASN A 92 29.39 19.91 3.56
N GLU A 93 29.32 18.83 2.76
CA GLU A 93 30.24 18.59 1.64
C GLU A 93 29.70 19.15 0.31
N PHE A 94 28.43 19.56 0.26
CA PHE A 94 27.74 19.98 -0.96
C PHE A 94 26.99 21.30 -0.78
N ASP A 95 27.04 22.17 -1.78
CA ASP A 95 26.22 23.39 -1.80
C ASP A 95 24.72 23.10 -2.05
N ASP A 96 23.85 24.08 -1.84
CA ASP A 96 22.39 23.92 -1.98
C ASP A 96 21.97 23.44 -3.38
N ASN A 97 22.68 23.85 -4.42
CA ASN A 97 22.38 23.45 -5.80
C ASN A 97 22.76 21.98 -6.03
N GLN A 98 23.94 21.57 -5.58
CA GLN A 98 24.40 20.18 -5.59
C GLN A 98 23.47 19.27 -4.78
N GLN A 99 23.04 19.69 -3.59
CA GLN A 99 22.08 18.95 -2.77
C GLN A 99 20.74 18.76 -3.50
N SER A 100 20.24 19.80 -4.18
CA SER A 100 19.03 19.71 -5.01
C SER A 100 19.19 18.71 -6.16
N ILE A 101 20.32 18.76 -6.88
CA ILE A 101 20.65 17.81 -7.97
C ILE A 101 20.70 16.37 -7.46
N ILE A 102 21.31 16.14 -6.30
CA ILE A 102 21.40 14.81 -5.68
C ILE A 102 20.01 14.31 -5.25
N LYS A 103 19.20 15.16 -4.61
CA LYS A 103 17.84 14.82 -4.16
C LYS A 103 16.85 14.66 -5.33
N SER A 104 17.18 15.16 -6.52
CA SER A 104 16.33 15.07 -7.70
C SER A 104 16.12 13.62 -8.19
N GLY A 105 14.89 13.33 -8.65
CA GLY A 105 14.56 12.04 -9.25
C GLY A 105 14.68 10.83 -8.30
N ASN A 106 15.26 9.73 -8.80
CA ASN A 106 15.40 8.46 -8.08
C ASN A 106 16.86 8.09 -7.74
N LYS A 107 17.83 8.99 -7.95
CA LYS A 107 19.27 8.68 -7.79
C LYS A 107 19.60 8.11 -6.40
N LEU A 108 19.24 8.84 -5.34
CA LEU A 108 19.44 8.39 -3.95
C LEU A 108 18.67 7.11 -3.60
N MET A 109 17.49 6.91 -4.19
CA MET A 109 16.71 5.67 -3.97
C MET A 109 17.42 4.46 -4.58
N ASN A 110 18.02 4.63 -5.76
CA ASN A 110 18.79 3.56 -6.41
C ASN A 110 20.01 3.18 -5.55
N ILE A 111 20.71 4.17 -4.98
CA ILE A 111 21.81 3.93 -4.03
C ILE A 111 21.30 3.17 -2.80
N PHE A 112 20.21 3.64 -2.18
CA PHE A 112 19.60 2.99 -1.02
C PHE A 112 19.25 1.52 -1.26
N TYR A 113 18.59 1.21 -2.38
CA TYR A 113 18.25 -0.18 -2.71
C TYR A 113 19.48 -1.02 -3.04
N SER A 114 20.52 -0.43 -3.65
CA SER A 114 21.78 -1.15 -3.90
C SER A 114 22.45 -1.64 -2.60
N PHE A 115 22.34 -0.90 -1.49
CA PHE A 115 22.82 -1.38 -0.20
C PHE A 115 21.94 -2.48 0.39
N ILE A 116 20.62 -2.32 0.32
CA ILE A 116 19.67 -3.32 0.83
C ILE A 116 19.83 -4.67 0.14
N ASP A 117 20.03 -4.66 -1.18
CA ASP A 117 20.06 -5.88 -1.97
C ASP A 117 21.40 -6.63 -1.85
N ASN A 118 22.49 -5.93 -1.52
CA ASN A 118 23.83 -6.52 -1.42
C ASN A 118 24.26 -6.87 0.02
N ASP A 119 23.59 -6.35 1.05
CA ASP A 119 23.92 -6.64 2.45
C ASP A 119 22.91 -7.62 3.10
N ARG A 120 23.41 -8.76 3.56
CA ARG A 120 22.58 -9.80 4.21
C ARG A 120 21.93 -9.33 5.52
N SER A 121 22.60 -8.47 6.29
CA SER A 121 22.06 -7.90 7.53
C SER A 121 20.88 -6.94 7.26
N LEU A 122 20.91 -6.24 6.12
CA LEU A 122 19.83 -5.37 5.67
C LEU A 122 18.65 -6.14 5.06
N SER A 123 18.90 -7.33 4.53
CA SER A 123 17.88 -8.21 3.94
C SER A 123 16.81 -8.67 4.95
N GLU A 124 17.21 -8.97 6.19
CA GLU A 124 16.25 -9.31 7.25
C GLU A 124 15.37 -8.12 7.63
N LYS A 125 15.97 -6.92 7.75
CA LYS A 125 15.21 -5.67 7.97
C LYS A 125 14.27 -5.39 6.80
N ALA A 126 14.70 -5.66 5.56
CA ALA A 126 13.88 -5.49 4.36
C ALA A 126 12.63 -6.37 4.38
N ASN A 127 12.67 -7.57 5.00
CA ASN A 127 11.48 -8.39 5.17
C ASN A 127 10.41 -7.71 6.03
N ARG A 128 10.80 -7.00 7.10
CA ARG A 128 9.88 -6.23 7.94
C ARG A 128 9.27 -5.05 7.18
N VAL A 129 10.10 -4.36 6.40
CA VAL A 129 9.67 -3.26 5.51
C VAL A 129 8.68 -3.76 4.46
N ARG A 130 8.94 -4.92 3.83
CA ARG A 130 8.03 -5.54 2.85
C ARG A 130 6.70 -5.94 3.47
N PHE A 131 6.71 -6.53 4.67
CA PHE A 131 5.48 -6.89 5.37
C PHE A 131 4.65 -5.66 5.73
N ASN A 132 5.27 -4.63 6.32
CA ASN A 132 4.58 -3.37 6.58
C ASN A 132 4.09 -2.71 5.28
N GLY A 133 4.88 -2.80 4.21
CA GLY A 133 4.53 -2.32 2.88
C GLY A 133 3.37 -3.06 2.22
N LEU A 134 3.06 -4.30 2.62
CA LEU A 134 1.85 -5.01 2.20
C LEU A 134 0.63 -4.44 2.91
N ILE A 135 0.70 -4.34 4.25
CA ILE A 135 -0.40 -3.78 5.06
C ILE A 135 -0.71 -2.36 4.59
N TRP A 136 0.33 -1.53 4.43
CA TRP A 136 0.21 -0.16 3.99
C TRP A 136 -0.52 -0.01 2.65
N THR A 137 -0.10 -0.75 1.62
CA THR A 137 -0.78 -0.69 0.31
C THR A 137 -2.19 -1.27 0.38
N SER A 138 -2.40 -2.31 1.19
CA SER A 138 -3.73 -2.92 1.37
C SER A 138 -4.71 -1.98 2.07
N SER A 139 -4.23 -1.19 3.05
CA SER A 139 -5.03 -0.17 3.72
C SER A 139 -5.43 0.94 2.73
N VAL A 140 -4.53 1.36 1.84
CA VAL A 140 -4.85 2.31 0.76
C VAL A 140 -5.94 1.74 -0.16
N ASP A 141 -5.77 0.50 -0.61
CA ASP A 141 -6.76 -0.15 -1.48
C ASP A 141 -8.13 -0.23 -0.80
N ALA A 142 -8.17 -0.65 0.47
CA ALA A 142 -9.39 -0.74 1.26
C ALA A 142 -10.07 0.63 1.46
N THR A 143 -9.31 1.70 1.72
CA THR A 143 -9.87 3.06 1.82
C THR A 143 -10.57 3.48 0.53
N ILE A 144 -9.92 3.29 -0.62
CA ILE A 144 -10.45 3.69 -1.93
C ILE A 144 -11.68 2.84 -2.29
N ILE A 145 -11.59 1.52 -2.14
CA ILE A 145 -12.70 0.61 -2.47
C ILE A 145 -13.90 0.85 -1.56
N ALA A 146 -13.68 1.05 -0.25
CA ALA A 146 -14.77 1.35 0.68
C ALA A 146 -15.41 2.73 0.42
N ALA A 147 -14.62 3.76 0.08
CA ALA A 147 -15.13 5.08 -0.28
C ALA A 147 -15.96 5.03 -1.58
N PHE A 148 -15.50 4.29 -2.58
CA PHE A 148 -16.24 4.10 -3.81
C PHE A 148 -17.51 3.27 -3.60
N GLY A 149 -17.41 2.21 -2.79
CA GLY A 149 -18.54 1.38 -2.39
C GLY A 149 -19.60 2.17 -1.65
N SER A 150 -19.23 3.03 -0.69
CA SER A 150 -20.21 3.86 0.02
C SER A 150 -20.96 4.80 -0.93
N PHE A 151 -20.28 5.37 -1.92
CA PHE A 151 -20.91 6.17 -2.96
C PHE A 151 -21.93 5.37 -3.79
N ILE A 152 -21.61 4.15 -4.19
CA ILE A 152 -22.55 3.25 -4.89
C ILE A 152 -23.79 2.96 -4.03
N PHE A 153 -23.59 2.64 -2.75
CA PHE A 153 -24.70 2.38 -1.83
C PHE A 153 -25.55 3.63 -1.56
N LEU A 154 -24.95 4.82 -1.54
CA LEU A 154 -25.68 6.08 -1.45
C LEU A 154 -26.59 6.28 -2.67
N ILE A 155 -26.11 5.99 -3.88
CA ILE A 155 -26.93 6.05 -5.10
C ILE A 155 -28.11 5.06 -4.99
N ARG A 156 -27.85 3.81 -4.60
CA ARG A 156 -28.91 2.80 -4.39
C ARG A 156 -29.96 3.28 -3.39
N PHE A 157 -29.54 3.89 -2.28
CA PHE A 157 -30.46 4.49 -1.32
C PHE A 157 -31.28 5.64 -1.92
N ILE A 158 -30.65 6.54 -2.68
CA ILE A 158 -31.35 7.67 -3.30
C ILE A 158 -32.46 7.19 -4.24
N VAL A 159 -32.18 6.16 -5.04
CA VAL A 159 -33.11 5.60 -6.04
C VAL A 159 -34.20 4.73 -5.41
N ASN A 160 -33.83 3.78 -4.54
CA ASN A 160 -34.76 2.77 -4.04
C ASN A 160 -35.33 3.08 -2.64
N LYS A 161 -34.81 4.09 -1.95
CA LYS A 161 -35.14 4.42 -0.54
C LYS A 161 -34.94 3.24 0.41
N ASP A 162 -33.95 2.42 0.11
CA ASP A 162 -33.64 1.17 0.81
C ASP A 162 -32.87 1.41 2.11
N GLY A 163 -33.44 0.98 3.25
CA GLY A 163 -32.82 1.07 4.57
C GLY A 163 -31.50 0.30 4.69
N TYR A 164 -31.37 -0.84 4.01
CA TYR A 164 -30.12 -1.61 3.98
C TYR A 164 -29.01 -0.80 3.31
N ALA A 165 -29.33 -0.15 2.19
CA ALA A 165 -28.36 0.61 1.43
C ALA A 165 -27.75 1.79 2.22
N ILE A 166 -28.56 2.53 3.00
CA ILE A 166 -28.03 3.62 3.83
C ILE A 166 -27.18 3.09 4.99
N CYS A 167 -27.56 1.97 5.61
CA CYS A 167 -26.74 1.33 6.65
C CYS A 167 -25.38 0.89 6.09
N MET A 168 -25.36 0.22 4.93
CA MET A 168 -24.11 -0.20 4.28
C MET A 168 -23.25 0.99 3.85
N CYS A 169 -23.86 2.06 3.35
CA CYS A 169 -23.16 3.32 3.07
C CYS A 169 -22.41 3.83 4.30
N ILE A 170 -23.10 3.92 5.45
CA ILE A 170 -22.50 4.39 6.70
C ILE A 170 -21.35 3.47 7.15
N ILE A 171 -21.55 2.15 7.12
CA ILE A 171 -20.52 1.17 7.48
C ILE A 171 -19.28 1.34 6.61
N LEU A 172 -19.44 1.49 5.30
CA LEU A 172 -18.34 1.65 4.36
C LEU A 172 -17.63 2.99 4.51
N VAL A 173 -18.34 4.08 4.85
CA VAL A 173 -17.71 5.37 5.22
C VAL A 173 -16.83 5.20 6.45
N VAL A 174 -17.36 4.58 7.51
CA VAL A 174 -16.59 4.34 8.76
C VAL A 174 -15.37 3.48 8.49
N LEU A 175 -15.52 2.40 7.71
CA LEU A 175 -14.42 1.53 7.31
C LEU A 175 -13.36 2.29 6.50
N SER A 176 -13.78 3.13 5.55
CA SER A 176 -12.87 3.93 4.72
C SER A 176 -12.03 4.88 5.58
N LEU A 177 -12.66 5.58 6.52
CA LEU A 177 -11.97 6.48 7.47
C LEU A 177 -11.01 5.72 8.39
N PHE A 178 -11.43 4.56 8.90
CA PHE A 178 -10.58 3.70 9.71
C PHE A 178 -9.35 3.21 8.93
N CYS A 179 -9.54 2.71 7.71
CA CYS A 179 -8.45 2.30 6.85
C CYS A 179 -7.53 3.47 6.49
N TRP A 180 -8.08 4.67 6.30
CA TRP A 180 -7.28 5.85 6.02
C TRP A 180 -6.38 6.22 7.20
N TYR A 181 -6.90 6.11 8.42
CA TYR A 181 -6.11 6.25 9.63
C TYR A 181 -4.99 5.19 9.72
N LEU A 182 -5.27 3.93 9.32
CA LEU A 182 -4.23 2.89 9.23
C LEU A 182 -3.15 3.22 8.19
N VAL A 183 -3.48 3.90 7.08
CA VAL A 183 -2.48 4.37 6.10
C VAL A 183 -1.47 5.31 6.77
N GLU A 184 -1.93 6.25 7.62
CA GLU A 184 -1.02 7.14 8.34
C GLU A 184 -0.14 6.39 9.35
N LEU A 185 -0.71 5.47 10.13
CA LEU A 185 0.05 4.66 11.09
C LEU A 185 1.11 3.80 10.41
N THR A 186 0.73 3.12 9.31
CA THR A 186 1.63 2.26 8.54
C THR A 186 2.70 3.07 7.82
N THR A 187 2.40 4.30 7.38
CA THR A 187 3.39 5.25 6.84
C THR A 187 4.44 5.60 7.88
N ARG A 188 4.04 6.00 9.09
CA ARG A 188 4.98 6.32 10.18
C ARG A 188 5.85 5.13 10.54
N LYS A 189 5.25 3.94 10.64
CA LYS A 189 5.99 2.69 10.85
C LYS A 189 6.94 2.38 9.71
N HIS A 190 6.57 2.67 8.46
CA HIS A 190 7.43 2.47 7.30
C HIS A 190 8.64 3.40 7.36
N ILE A 191 8.44 4.67 7.72
CA ILE A 191 9.54 5.62 7.94
C ILE A 191 10.49 5.13 9.02
N ALA A 192 9.97 4.70 10.18
CA ALA A 192 10.79 4.18 11.27
C ALA A 192 11.64 2.97 10.83
N LEU A 193 11.02 2.01 10.14
CA LEU A 193 11.73 0.83 9.63
C LEU A 193 12.78 1.18 8.57
N SER A 194 12.50 2.13 7.69
CA SER A 194 13.48 2.64 6.72
C SER A 194 14.63 3.35 7.41
N ASN A 195 14.38 4.10 8.48
CA ASN A 195 15.43 4.77 9.26
C ASN A 195 16.35 3.76 9.94
N GLU A 196 15.83 2.64 10.46
CA GLU A 196 16.66 1.55 10.98
C GLU A 196 17.57 0.90 9.92
N GLN A 197 17.15 0.92 8.65
CA GLN A 197 17.99 0.46 7.53
C GLN A 197 19.04 1.51 7.19
N LEU A 198 18.66 2.79 7.15
CA LEU A 198 19.57 3.91 6.89
C LEU A 198 20.66 4.01 7.94
N GLU A 199 20.32 3.83 9.21
CA GLU A 199 21.29 3.86 10.30
C GLU A 199 22.34 2.75 10.16
N ALA A 200 21.92 1.55 9.78
CA ALA A 200 22.84 0.44 9.48
C ALA A 200 23.71 0.73 8.24
N ILE A 201 23.16 1.34 7.18
CA ILE A 201 23.93 1.77 6.01
C ILE A 201 24.98 2.81 6.41
N ILE A 202 24.60 3.81 7.21
CA ILE A 202 25.52 4.87 7.66
C ILE A 202 26.61 4.31 8.57
N GLN A 203 26.30 3.32 9.43
CA GLN A 203 27.29 2.72 10.32
C GLN A 203 28.27 1.81 9.59
N LEU A 204 27.79 0.99 8.65
CA LEU A 204 28.60 -0.06 8.03
C LEU A 204 29.21 0.36 6.69
N HIS A 205 28.55 1.24 5.94
CA HIS A 205 28.88 1.56 4.54
C HIS A 205 29.10 3.05 4.30
N ARG A 206 29.45 3.83 5.34
CA ARG A 206 29.59 5.29 5.23
C ARG A 206 30.49 5.75 4.08
N SER A 207 31.66 5.13 3.92
CA SER A 207 32.64 5.52 2.90
C SER A 207 32.11 5.27 1.50
N ASP A 208 31.60 4.06 1.25
CA ASP A 208 31.02 3.66 -0.04
C ASP A 208 29.79 4.53 -0.39
N LEU A 209 28.96 4.85 0.61
CA LEU A 209 27.84 5.77 0.46
C LEU A 209 28.30 7.16 0.00
N GLY A 210 29.33 7.72 0.62
CA GLY A 210 29.89 9.03 0.24
C GLY A 210 30.44 9.03 -1.19
N GLU A 211 31.15 7.98 -1.60
CA GLU A 211 31.68 7.82 -2.95
C GLU A 211 30.55 7.77 -3.99
N LYS A 212 29.54 6.92 -3.77
CA LYS A 212 28.37 6.82 -4.66
C LYS A 212 27.61 8.13 -4.78
N ILE A 213 27.50 8.92 -3.71
CA ILE A 213 26.84 10.24 -3.75
C ILE A 213 27.64 11.24 -4.58
N ARG A 214 28.98 11.27 -4.44
CA ARG A 214 29.84 12.21 -5.18
C ARG A 214 29.79 11.99 -6.69
N VAL A 215 29.60 10.76 -7.16
CA VAL A 215 29.45 10.41 -8.59
C VAL A 215 28.13 10.94 -9.19
N LEU A 216 27.18 11.42 -8.37
CA LEU A 216 25.89 11.93 -8.86
C LEU A 216 25.90 13.39 -9.33
N ILE A 217 26.99 14.12 -9.01
CA ILE A 217 27.25 15.52 -9.39
C ILE A 217 28.14 15.53 -10.63
#